data_AF-A0A2I2ZIP8-F1
#
_entry.id   AF-A0A2I2ZIP8-F1
#
_cell.length_a   1.000
_cell.length_b   1.000
_cell.length_c   1.000
_cell.angle_alpha   90.00
_cell.angle_beta   90.00
_cell.angle_gamma   90.00
#
_symmetry.space_group_name_H-M   'P 1'
#
loop_
_entity.id
_entity.type
_entity.pdbx_description
1 polymer ?
#
loop_
_entity_poly.entity_id
_entity_poly.type
_entity_poly.pdbx_seq_one_letter_code
_entity_poly.pdbx_strand_id
1 'polypeptide(L)'
;MAAFRDIEEVSQGLLSLLGANRAEAQQRRLLGRHEQVVERLLETQDGAEKQLREILTMEKEVAQSLLNAKEQVHQGGVELQQLEAGLQEAGEEDTRLKASLLQLTRELEELKEIEADLERQEKEVDEDTTVTIPSAVYVAQLYHQVSKIEWDYECEPGMVKGIHHGPSVAQPIHLDSTQLSRKFISDYLWSLVDTEW
;
A
#
# COMPACT_ATOMS: atom_id res chain seq x y z
N MET A 1 19.87 71.66 -115.39
CA MET A 1 19.11 70.49 -114.90
C MET A 1 19.94 69.49 -114.08
N ALA A 2 21.22 69.77 -113.76
CA ALA A 2 22.03 68.91 -112.87
C ALA A 2 21.85 69.28 -111.39
N ALA A 3 21.93 70.57 -111.04
CA ALA A 3 21.86 71.05 -109.66
C ALA A 3 20.58 70.69 -108.87
N PHE A 4 19.45 70.44 -109.55
CA PHE A 4 18.19 70.06 -108.89
C PHE A 4 18.17 68.58 -108.48
N ARG A 5 18.83 67.71 -109.27
CA ARG A 5 18.98 66.28 -108.95
C ARG A 5 19.96 66.07 -107.80
N ASP A 6 21.04 66.84 -107.77
CA ASP A 6 22.01 66.81 -106.67
C ASP A 6 21.36 67.24 -105.34
N ILE A 7 20.44 68.21 -105.37
CA ILE A 7 19.68 68.64 -104.18
C ILE A 7 18.66 67.56 -103.74
N GLU A 8 18.00 66.88 -104.68
CA GLU A 8 17.09 65.78 -104.38
C GLU A 8 17.83 64.58 -103.77
N GLU A 9 18.99 64.20 -104.30
CA GLU A 9 19.83 63.13 -103.75
C GLU A 9 20.35 63.48 -102.35
N VAL A 10 20.75 64.73 -102.11
CA VAL A 10 21.12 65.21 -100.77
C VAL A 10 19.92 65.19 -99.83
N SER A 11 18.73 65.58 -100.28
CA SER A 11 17.51 65.56 -99.46
C SER A 11 17.05 64.13 -99.13
N GLN A 12 17.14 63.20 -100.08
CA GLN A 12 16.87 61.78 -99.87
C GLN A 12 17.92 61.14 -98.96
N GLY A 13 19.19 61.51 -99.12
CA GLY A 13 20.28 61.12 -98.23
C GLY A 13 20.02 61.58 -96.78
N LEU A 14 19.65 62.84 -96.58
CA LEU A 14 19.29 63.37 -95.27
C LEU A 14 18.04 62.71 -94.68
N LEU A 15 17.02 62.41 -95.48
CA LEU A 15 15.84 61.68 -95.03
C LEU A 15 16.17 60.24 -94.62
N SER A 16 17.06 59.56 -95.34
CA SER A 16 17.52 58.21 -94.98
C SER A 16 18.32 58.21 -93.67
N LEU A 17 19.17 59.21 -93.46
CA LEU A 17 19.93 59.40 -92.21
C LEU A 17 19.02 59.77 -91.03
N LEU A 18 18.00 60.61 -91.26
CA LEU A 18 16.99 60.93 -90.25
C LEU A 18 16.10 59.72 -89.92
N GLY A 19 15.76 58.90 -90.91
CA GLY A 19 15.05 57.63 -90.75
C GLY A 19 15.87 56.61 -89.96
N ALA A 20 17.16 56.46 -90.30
CA ALA A 20 18.10 55.60 -89.59
C ALA A 20 18.31 56.08 -88.14
N ASN A 21 18.49 57.39 -87.91
CA ASN A 21 18.63 57.96 -86.58
C ASN A 21 17.35 57.79 -85.74
N ARG A 22 16.15 57.94 -86.34
CA ARG A 22 14.88 57.67 -85.66
C ARG A 22 14.71 56.19 -85.31
N ALA A 23 15.08 55.28 -86.21
CA ALA A 23 15.07 53.85 -85.96
C ALA A 23 16.07 53.44 -84.86
N GLU A 24 17.28 54.02 -84.89
CA GLU A 24 18.30 53.81 -83.86
C GLU A 24 17.87 54.37 -82.50
N ALA A 25 17.27 55.56 -82.45
CA ALA A 25 16.70 56.13 -81.24
C ALA A 25 15.54 55.28 -80.69
N GLN A 26 14.72 54.69 -81.56
CA GLN A 26 13.66 53.77 -81.16
C GLN A 26 14.22 52.44 -80.65
N GLN A 27 15.26 51.91 -81.27
CA GLN A 27 15.97 50.71 -80.83
C GLN A 27 16.64 50.90 -79.47
N ARG A 28 17.32 52.04 -79.24
CA ARG A 28 17.91 52.38 -77.93
C ARG A 28 16.85 52.47 -76.82
N ARG A 29 15.66 53.01 -77.12
CA ARG A 29 14.54 53.05 -76.15
C ARG A 29 13.98 51.67 -75.85
N LEU A 30 13.88 50.79 -76.85
CA LEU A 30 13.43 49.41 -76.64
C LEU A 30 14.48 48.62 -75.84
N LEU A 31 15.77 48.75 -76.18
CA LEU A 31 16.87 48.14 -75.42
C LEU A 31 16.87 48.61 -73.97
N GLY A 32 16.76 49.91 -73.70
CA GLY A 32 16.69 50.42 -72.32
C GLY A 32 15.45 49.93 -71.55
N ARG A 33 14.31 49.71 -72.22
CA ARG A 33 13.14 49.06 -71.60
C ARG A 33 13.39 47.58 -71.30
N HIS A 34 14.06 46.86 -72.21
CA HIS A 34 14.43 45.47 -71.99
C HIS A 34 15.44 45.33 -70.84
N GLU A 35 16.44 46.20 -70.77
CA GLU A 35 17.40 46.28 -69.66
C GLU A 35 16.67 46.51 -68.33
N GLN A 36 15.75 47.48 -68.26
CA GLN A 36 14.97 47.74 -67.05
C GLN A 36 14.06 46.57 -66.65
N VAL A 37 13.48 45.85 -67.62
CA VAL A 37 12.67 44.65 -67.33
C VAL A 37 13.55 43.51 -66.82
N VAL A 38 14.73 43.32 -67.41
CA VAL A 38 15.69 42.30 -66.95
C VAL A 38 16.19 42.62 -65.55
N GLU A 39 16.52 43.87 -65.25
CA GLU A 39 16.91 44.30 -63.89
C GLU A 39 15.82 43.98 -62.86
N ARG A 40 14.55 44.31 -63.14
CA ARG A 40 13.43 43.97 -62.23
C ARG A 40 13.20 42.47 -62.08
N LEU A 41 13.44 41.69 -63.12
CA LEU A 41 13.35 40.22 -63.04
C LEU A 41 14.47 39.64 -62.19
N LEU A 42 15.69 40.18 -62.31
CA LEU A 42 16.82 39.79 -61.46
C LEU A 42 16.58 40.19 -60.00
N GLU A 43 16.07 41.40 -59.74
CA GLU A 43 15.73 41.84 -58.38
C GLU A 43 14.64 40.98 -57.73
N THR A 44 13.61 40.61 -58.48
CA THR A 44 12.55 39.74 -57.96
C THR A 44 13.04 38.30 -57.78
N GLN A 45 13.90 37.80 -58.66
CA GLN A 45 14.58 36.51 -58.51
C GLN A 45 15.46 36.50 -57.26
N ASP A 46 16.32 37.50 -57.06
CA ASP A 46 17.20 37.62 -55.89
C ASP A 46 16.38 37.74 -54.59
N GLY A 47 15.26 38.46 -54.63
CA GLY A 47 14.32 38.55 -53.52
C GLY A 47 13.69 37.20 -53.18
N ALA A 48 13.22 36.47 -54.19
CA ALA A 48 12.66 35.13 -54.01
C ALA A 48 13.71 34.12 -53.50
N GLU A 49 14.94 34.19 -54.00
CA GLU A 49 16.04 33.33 -53.52
C GLU A 49 16.38 33.58 -52.05
N LYS A 50 16.39 34.86 -51.61
CA LYS A 50 16.60 35.20 -50.20
C LYS A 50 15.48 34.63 -49.32
N GLN A 51 14.23 34.82 -49.74
CA GLN A 51 13.06 34.27 -49.03
C GLN A 51 13.11 32.73 -48.94
N LEU A 52 13.50 32.04 -50.02
CA LEU A 52 13.66 30.59 -50.02
C LEU A 52 14.74 30.14 -49.05
N ARG A 53 15.87 30.87 -48.97
CA ARG A 53 16.94 30.57 -48.00
C ARG A 53 16.47 30.77 -46.57
N GLU A 54 15.73 31.84 -46.29
CA GLU A 54 15.14 32.10 -44.97
C GLU A 54 14.14 31.00 -44.57
N ILE A 55 13.25 30.60 -45.48
CA ILE A 55 12.31 29.50 -45.25
C ILE A 55 13.06 28.20 -44.96
N LEU A 56 14.10 27.87 -45.74
CA LEU A 56 14.93 26.69 -45.50
C LEU A 56 15.64 26.72 -44.13
N THR A 57 16.09 27.89 -43.67
CA THR A 57 16.69 28.01 -42.34
C THR A 57 15.65 27.83 -41.24
N MET A 58 14.48 28.45 -41.37
CA MET A 58 13.37 28.29 -40.43
C MET A 58 12.88 26.84 -40.38
N GLU A 59 12.76 26.17 -41.53
CA GLU A 59 12.35 24.76 -41.60
C GLU A 59 13.36 23.86 -40.88
N LYS A 60 14.67 24.10 -41.03
CA LYS A 60 15.70 23.37 -40.30
C LYS A 60 15.61 23.58 -38.79
N GLU A 61 15.38 24.82 -38.35
CA GLU A 61 15.21 25.13 -36.92
C GLU A 61 13.96 24.45 -36.34
N VAL A 62 12.84 24.47 -37.07
CA VAL A 62 11.62 23.78 -36.68
C VAL A 62 11.84 22.26 -36.64
N ALA A 63 12.50 21.67 -37.63
CA ALA A 63 12.82 20.25 -37.64
C ALA A 63 13.70 19.85 -36.44
N GLN A 64 14.71 20.66 -36.11
CA GLN A 64 15.57 20.40 -34.96
C GLN A 64 14.83 20.53 -33.63
N SER A 65 13.98 21.55 -33.47
CA SER A 65 13.17 21.72 -32.26
C SER A 65 12.16 20.58 -32.08
N LEU A 66 11.56 20.08 -33.16
CA LEU A 66 10.68 18.91 -33.13
C LEU A 66 11.42 17.64 -32.71
N LEU A 67 12.65 17.43 -33.18
CA LEU A 67 13.49 16.31 -32.75
C LEU A 67 13.80 16.40 -31.26
N ASN A 68 14.24 17.56 -30.79
CA ASN A 68 14.53 17.80 -29.37
C ASN A 68 13.27 17.57 -28.50
N ALA A 69 12.11 18.06 -28.95
CA ALA A 69 10.84 17.86 -28.25
C ALA A 69 10.45 16.37 -28.19
N LYS A 70 10.66 15.62 -29.27
CA LYS A 70 10.42 14.17 -29.30
C LYS A 70 11.33 13.42 -28.33
N GLU A 71 12.61 13.81 -28.25
CA GLU A 71 13.56 13.23 -27.30
C GLU A 71 13.15 13.51 -25.85
N GLN A 72 12.74 14.75 -25.54
CA GLN A 72 12.24 15.11 -24.21
C GLN A 72 10.99 14.32 -23.82
N VAL A 73 10.03 14.17 -24.74
CA VAL A 73 8.84 13.36 -24.51
C VAL A 73 9.20 11.89 -24.28
N HIS A 74 10.19 11.36 -25.01
CA HIS A 74 10.65 10.00 -24.82
C HIS A 74 11.32 9.81 -23.45
N GLN A 75 12.20 10.73 -23.05
CA GLN A 75 12.85 10.73 -21.75
C GLN A 75 11.82 10.82 -20.61
N GLY A 76 10.89 11.78 -20.69
CA GLY A 76 9.81 11.90 -19.71
C GLY A 76 8.90 10.67 -19.67
N GLY A 77 8.67 10.01 -20.82
CA GLY A 77 7.93 8.75 -20.88
C GLY A 77 8.64 7.60 -20.14
N VAL A 78 9.97 7.51 -20.24
CA VAL A 78 10.76 6.53 -19.48
C VAL A 78 10.74 6.83 -17.98
N GLU A 79 10.89 8.09 -17.58
CA GLU A 79 10.79 8.50 -16.18
C GLU A 79 9.41 8.19 -15.59
N LEU A 80 8.32 8.44 -16.34
CA LEU A 80 6.97 8.09 -15.93
C LEU A 80 6.80 6.59 -15.75
N GLN A 81 7.32 5.77 -16.67
CA GLN A 81 7.26 4.31 -16.53
C GLN A 81 8.03 3.82 -15.30
N GLN A 82 9.18 4.42 -14.98
CA GLN A 82 9.93 4.10 -13.78
C GLN A 82 9.17 4.48 -12.50
N LEU A 83 8.52 5.65 -12.49
CA LEU A 83 7.70 6.09 -11.36
C LEU A 83 6.45 5.22 -11.19
N GLU A 84 5.79 4.83 -12.29
CA GLU A 84 4.65 3.91 -12.26
C GLU A 84 5.04 2.54 -11.72
N ALA A 85 6.18 1.99 -12.16
CA ALA A 85 6.71 0.73 -11.62
C ALA A 85 7.02 0.84 -10.12
N GLY A 86 7.69 1.91 -9.69
CA GLY A 86 7.97 2.15 -8.27
C GLY A 86 6.71 2.36 -7.43
N LEU A 87 5.68 3.00 -7.98
CA LEU A 87 4.38 3.14 -7.33
C LEU A 87 3.69 1.78 -7.17
N GLN A 88 3.77 0.93 -8.19
CA GLN A 88 3.20 -0.42 -8.13
C GLN A 88 3.91 -1.27 -7.08
N GLU A 89 5.24 -1.28 -7.06
CA GLU A 89 6.04 -2.00 -6.06
C GLU A 89 5.71 -1.52 -4.63
N ALA A 90 5.69 -0.20 -4.41
CA ALA A 90 5.31 0.36 -3.10
C ALA A 90 3.86 0.02 -2.71
N GLY A 91 2.95 -0.03 -3.68
CA GLY A 91 1.57 -0.46 -3.47
C GLY A 91 1.48 -1.93 -3.06
N GLU A 92 2.24 -2.81 -3.71
CA GLU A 92 2.32 -4.23 -3.35
C GLU A 92 2.90 -4.40 -1.94
N GLU A 93 3.95 -3.66 -1.58
CA GLU A 93 4.52 -3.65 -0.23
C GLU A 93 3.52 -3.16 0.82
N ASP A 94 2.79 -2.07 0.56
CA ASP A 94 1.76 -1.55 1.46
C ASP A 94 0.63 -2.56 1.69
N THR A 95 0.16 -3.23 0.63
CA THR A 95 -0.86 -4.29 0.77
C THR A 95 -0.37 -5.47 1.60
N ARG A 96 0.90 -5.87 1.40
CA ARG A 96 1.54 -6.94 2.19
C ARG A 96 1.66 -6.54 3.65
N LEU A 97 2.14 -5.33 3.93
CA LEU A 97 2.28 -4.82 5.30
C LEU A 97 0.91 -4.71 5.99
N LYS A 98 -0.13 -4.25 5.30
CA LYS A 98 -1.50 -4.23 5.82
C LYS A 98 -2.00 -5.62 6.17
N ALA A 99 -1.74 -6.62 5.34
CA ALA A 99 -2.11 -8.01 5.62
C ALA A 99 -1.38 -8.54 6.86
N SER A 100 -0.07 -8.29 6.98
CA SER A 100 0.73 -8.67 8.15
C SER A 100 0.27 -7.97 9.43
N LEU A 101 -0.10 -6.68 9.35
CA LEU A 101 -0.63 -5.93 10.49
C LEU A 101 -1.95 -6.54 10.98
N LEU A 102 -2.88 -6.83 10.06
CA LEU A 102 -4.15 -7.47 10.39
C LEU A 102 -3.95 -8.85 11.03
N GLN A 103 -2.99 -9.64 10.55
CA GLN A 103 -2.65 -10.92 11.17
C GLN A 103 -2.13 -10.72 12.60
N LEU A 104 -1.18 -9.80 12.80
CA LEU A 104 -0.59 -9.54 14.11
C LEU A 104 -1.61 -8.99 15.11
N THR A 105 -2.57 -8.17 14.66
CA THR A 105 -3.66 -7.68 15.50
C THR A 105 -4.55 -8.83 16.00
N ARG A 106 -4.87 -9.80 15.13
CA ARG A 106 -5.63 -10.99 15.53
C ARG A 106 -4.87 -11.84 16.53
N GLU A 107 -3.59 -12.11 16.27
CA GLU A 107 -2.74 -12.86 17.21
C GLU A 107 -2.67 -12.18 18.58
N LEU A 108 -2.64 -10.84 18.62
CA LEU A 108 -2.64 -10.08 19.87
C LEU A 108 -3.99 -10.19 20.60
N GLU A 109 -5.10 -10.15 19.88
CA GLU A 109 -6.44 -10.35 20.45
C GLU A 109 -6.60 -11.77 21.03
N GLU A 110 -6.16 -12.80 20.30
CA GLU A 110 -6.15 -14.18 20.79
C GLU A 110 -5.31 -14.33 22.05
N LEU A 111 -4.12 -13.73 22.10
CA LEU A 111 -3.27 -13.76 23.29
C LEU A 111 -3.90 -13.07 24.50
N LYS A 112 -4.63 -11.96 24.29
CA LYS A 112 -5.37 -11.27 25.36
C LYS A 112 -6.51 -12.12 25.91
N GLU A 113 -7.21 -12.86 25.05
CA GLU A 113 -8.24 -13.79 25.49
C GLU A 113 -7.65 -14.91 26.35
N ILE A 114 -6.54 -15.50 25.91
CA ILE A 114 -5.82 -16.54 26.66
C ILE A 114 -5.31 -16.00 28.01
N GLU A 115 -4.74 -14.80 28.04
CA GLU A 115 -4.29 -14.14 29.27
C GLU A 115 -5.46 -13.96 30.25
N ALA A 116 -6.61 -13.45 29.79
CA ALA A 116 -7.78 -13.27 30.62
C ALA A 116 -8.36 -14.60 31.15
N ASP A 117 -8.32 -15.66 30.35
CA ASP A 117 -8.74 -17.00 30.77
C ASP A 117 -7.79 -17.59 31.81
N LEU A 118 -6.48 -17.43 31.64
CA LEU A 118 -5.48 -17.85 32.61
C LEU A 118 -5.62 -17.11 33.94
N GLU A 119 -5.83 -15.79 33.93
CA GLU A 119 -6.07 -15.01 35.15
C GLU A 119 -7.32 -15.47 35.92
N ARG A 120 -8.37 -15.93 35.22
CA ARG A 120 -9.55 -16.51 35.88
C ARG A 120 -9.22 -17.85 36.52
N GLN A 121 -8.50 -18.71 35.81
CA GLN A 121 -8.08 -20.02 36.33
C GLN A 121 -7.15 -19.87 37.54
N GLU A 122 -6.23 -18.90 37.51
CA GLU A 122 -5.34 -18.61 38.65
C GLU A 122 -6.14 -18.23 39.89
N LYS A 123 -7.14 -17.35 39.76
CA LYS A 123 -8.02 -16.96 40.87
C LYS A 123 -8.82 -18.14 41.42
N GLU A 124 -9.35 -19.00 40.56
CA GLU A 124 -10.10 -20.20 40.98
C GLU A 124 -9.20 -21.14 41.79
N VAL A 125 -7.98 -21.40 41.29
CA VAL A 125 -6.99 -22.23 41.99
C VAL A 125 -6.55 -21.61 43.32
N ASP A 126 -6.38 -20.29 43.36
CA ASP A 126 -6.05 -19.56 44.59
C ASP A 126 -7.17 -19.65 45.61
N GLU A 127 -8.44 -19.47 45.22
CA GLU A 127 -9.59 -19.63 46.11
C GLU A 127 -9.65 -21.05 46.68
N ASP A 128 -9.44 -22.06 45.85
CA ASP A 128 -9.44 -23.44 46.30
C ASP A 128 -8.29 -23.75 47.26
N THR A 129 -7.09 -23.27 46.94
CA THR A 129 -5.89 -23.53 47.73
C THR A 129 -5.90 -22.76 49.05
N THR A 130 -6.38 -21.52 49.05
CA THR A 130 -6.29 -20.63 50.22
C THR A 130 -7.51 -20.68 51.12
N VAL A 131 -8.68 -21.04 50.61
CA VAL A 131 -9.94 -21.02 51.37
C VAL A 131 -10.55 -22.41 51.50
N THR A 132 -10.83 -23.09 50.38
CA THR A 132 -11.66 -24.31 50.44
C THR A 132 -10.90 -25.49 51.03
N ILE A 133 -9.66 -25.74 50.59
CA ILE A 133 -8.84 -26.85 51.08
C ILE A 133 -8.51 -26.67 52.57
N PRO A 134 -8.00 -25.51 53.05
CA PRO A 134 -7.70 -25.34 54.47
C PRO A 134 -8.96 -25.41 55.35
N SER A 135 -10.09 -24.88 54.87
CA SER A 135 -11.38 -24.97 55.58
C SER A 135 -11.85 -26.42 55.71
N ALA A 136 -11.82 -27.19 54.61
CA ALA A 136 -12.19 -28.60 54.63
C ALA A 136 -11.27 -29.43 55.54
N VAL A 137 -9.96 -29.14 55.50
CA VAL A 137 -8.97 -29.75 56.41
C VAL A 137 -9.29 -29.40 57.86
N TYR A 138 -9.57 -28.14 58.17
CA TYR A 138 -9.93 -27.71 59.51
C TYR A 138 -11.21 -28.39 60.01
N VAL A 139 -12.25 -28.49 59.18
CA VAL A 139 -13.51 -29.17 59.52
C VAL A 139 -13.27 -30.66 59.78
N ALA A 140 -12.49 -31.34 58.93
CA ALA A 140 -12.13 -32.73 59.13
C ALA A 140 -11.33 -32.94 60.43
N GLN A 141 -10.36 -32.05 60.70
CA GLN A 141 -9.60 -32.05 61.96
C GLN A 141 -10.49 -31.80 63.17
N LEU A 142 -11.47 -30.89 63.07
CA LEU A 142 -12.41 -30.59 64.15
C LEU A 142 -13.30 -31.80 64.45
N TYR A 143 -13.83 -32.47 63.41
CA TYR A 143 -14.59 -33.71 63.59
C TYR A 143 -13.75 -34.78 64.27
N HIS A 144 -12.49 -34.96 63.85
CA HIS A 144 -11.59 -35.88 64.52
C HIS A 144 -11.26 -35.43 65.95
N GLN A 145 -11.05 -34.14 66.21
CA GLN A 145 -10.73 -33.66 67.55
C GLN A 145 -11.88 -33.83 68.53
N VAL A 146 -13.13 -33.62 68.08
CA VAL A 146 -14.36 -33.76 68.88
C VAL A 146 -14.72 -35.23 69.07
N SER A 147 -14.75 -36.01 67.98
CA SER A 147 -15.19 -37.40 68.04
C SER A 147 -14.10 -38.37 68.46
N LYS A 148 -12.82 -38.03 68.23
CA LYS A 148 -11.66 -38.94 68.32
C LYS A 148 -11.78 -40.19 67.44
N ILE A 149 -12.63 -40.15 66.42
CA ILE A 149 -12.85 -41.27 65.51
C ILE A 149 -11.99 -41.08 64.25
N GLU A 150 -11.39 -42.18 63.80
CA GLU A 150 -10.81 -42.32 62.46
C GLU A 150 -11.62 -43.33 61.68
N TRP A 151 -12.08 -42.96 60.49
CA TRP A 151 -12.90 -43.82 59.64
C TRP A 151 -12.04 -44.63 58.67
N ASP A 152 -12.43 -45.88 58.47
CA ASP A 152 -11.90 -46.75 57.43
C ASP A 152 -12.67 -46.48 56.13
N TYR A 153 -12.02 -45.84 55.16
CA TYR A 153 -12.64 -45.49 53.88
C TYR A 153 -12.55 -46.63 52.84
N GLU A 154 -11.86 -47.73 53.15
CA GLU A 154 -11.73 -48.91 52.28
C GLU A 154 -12.77 -50.00 52.61
N CYS A 155 -13.91 -49.63 53.20
CA CYS A 155 -15.00 -50.54 53.54
C CYS A 155 -16.15 -50.54 52.53
N GLU A 156 -17.06 -51.51 52.67
CA GLU A 156 -18.20 -51.71 51.77
C GLU A 156 -19.19 -50.52 51.82
N PRO A 157 -19.84 -50.15 50.69
CA PRO A 157 -20.84 -49.09 50.68
C PRO A 157 -22.01 -49.41 51.62
N GLY A 158 -22.19 -48.59 52.66
CA GLY A 158 -23.21 -48.80 53.69
C GLY A 158 -22.68 -49.39 54.99
N MET A 159 -21.39 -49.72 55.08
CA MET A 159 -20.74 -50.05 56.35
C MET A 159 -20.12 -48.80 56.98
N VAL A 160 -20.32 -48.62 58.29
CA VAL A 160 -19.72 -47.56 59.10
C VAL A 160 -18.65 -48.20 59.97
N LYS A 161 -17.40 -48.11 59.51
CA LYS A 161 -16.25 -48.78 60.11
C LYS A 161 -15.15 -47.79 60.45
N GLY A 162 -14.57 -47.90 61.63
CA GLY A 162 -13.54 -46.98 62.10
C GLY A 162 -12.95 -47.38 63.45
N ILE A 163 -12.17 -46.50 64.03
CA ILE A 163 -11.52 -46.68 65.33
C ILE A 163 -11.74 -45.41 66.16
N HIS A 164 -12.25 -45.57 67.37
CA HIS A 164 -12.36 -44.49 68.36
C HIS A 164 -11.13 -44.48 69.28
N HIS A 165 -10.41 -43.36 69.30
CA HIS A 165 -9.22 -43.13 70.11
C HIS A 165 -9.57 -42.40 71.41
N GLY A 166 -10.17 -43.13 72.36
CA GLY A 166 -10.42 -42.63 73.71
C GLY A 166 -9.17 -42.58 74.60
N PRO A 167 -9.24 -41.99 75.81
CA PRO A 167 -8.10 -41.81 76.73
C PRO A 167 -7.50 -43.11 77.29
N SER A 168 -8.11 -44.28 77.04
CA SER A 168 -7.64 -45.57 77.57
C SER A 168 -7.25 -46.54 76.45
N VAL A 169 -8.23 -47.22 75.83
CA VAL A 169 -8.01 -48.25 74.82
C VAL A 169 -8.78 -47.87 73.56
N ALA A 170 -8.14 -47.98 72.40
CA ALA A 170 -8.80 -47.76 71.12
C ALA A 170 -9.91 -48.79 70.89
N GLN A 171 -11.10 -48.32 70.52
CA GLN A 171 -12.28 -49.18 70.33
C GLN A 171 -12.63 -49.27 68.84
N PRO A 172 -12.75 -50.48 68.27
CA PRO A 172 -13.18 -50.65 66.89
C PRO A 172 -14.67 -50.36 66.76
N ILE A 173 -15.04 -49.60 65.74
CA ILE A 173 -16.41 -49.31 65.33
C ILE A 173 -16.70 -50.15 64.09
N HIS A 174 -17.79 -50.91 64.13
CA HIS A 174 -18.23 -51.72 63.00
C HIS A 174 -19.75 -51.86 63.02
N LEU A 175 -20.42 -51.02 62.23
CA LEU A 175 -21.88 -50.94 62.16
C LEU A 175 -22.35 -51.07 60.71
N ASP A 176 -23.45 -51.77 60.49
CA ASP A 176 -24.11 -51.84 59.19
C ASP A 176 -25.23 -50.80 59.11
N SER A 177 -25.06 -49.78 58.26
CA SER A 177 -26.04 -48.69 58.11
C SER A 177 -27.28 -49.09 57.32
N THR A 178 -27.29 -50.26 56.68
CA THR A 178 -28.46 -50.78 55.97
C THR A 178 -29.46 -51.43 56.93
N GLN A 179 -28.99 -51.94 58.07
CA GLN A 179 -29.81 -52.62 59.08
C GLN A 179 -30.16 -51.73 60.28
N LEU A 180 -29.37 -50.68 60.53
CA LEU A 180 -29.52 -49.79 61.68
C LEU A 180 -30.07 -48.43 61.26
N SER A 181 -30.93 -47.84 62.10
CA SER A 181 -31.44 -46.49 61.83
C SER A 181 -30.35 -45.42 61.98
N ARG A 182 -30.42 -44.36 61.16
CA ARG A 182 -29.50 -43.21 61.26
C ARG A 182 -29.43 -42.62 62.67
N LYS A 183 -30.57 -42.52 63.35
CA LYS A 183 -30.63 -42.01 64.73
C LYS A 183 -29.85 -42.91 65.69
N PHE A 184 -30.07 -44.23 65.61
CA PHE A 184 -29.36 -45.19 66.46
C PHE A 184 -27.84 -45.12 66.25
N ILE A 185 -27.39 -45.02 65.00
CA ILE A 185 -25.95 -44.89 64.68
C ILE A 185 -25.38 -43.61 65.29
N SER A 186 -26.05 -42.46 65.10
CA SER A 186 -25.59 -41.20 65.69
C SER A 186 -25.56 -41.24 67.22
N ASP A 187 -26.63 -41.71 67.86
CA ASP A 187 -26.72 -41.81 69.33
C ASP A 187 -25.62 -42.72 69.89
N TYR A 188 -25.34 -43.85 69.20
CA TYR A 188 -24.24 -44.75 69.57
C TYR A 188 -22.87 -44.08 69.43
N LEU A 189 -22.59 -43.43 68.30
CA LEU A 189 -21.30 -42.77 68.08
C LEU A 189 -21.04 -41.66 69.09
N TRP A 190 -22.05 -40.86 69.43
CA TRP A 190 -21.91 -39.82 70.46
C TRP A 190 -21.77 -40.38 71.87
N SER A 191 -22.29 -41.57 72.15
CA SER A 191 -22.09 -42.21 73.46
C SER A 191 -20.64 -42.65 73.72
N LEU A 192 -19.83 -42.78 72.66
CA LEU A 192 -18.40 -43.11 72.78
C LEU A 192 -17.55 -41.90 73.16
N VAL A 193 -18.05 -40.69 72.87
CA VAL A 193 -17.34 -39.44 73.17
C VAL A 193 -17.47 -39.15 74.66
N ASP A 194 -16.34 -38.89 75.31
CA ASP A 194 -16.31 -38.57 76.73
C ASP A 194 -17.02 -37.24 77.00
N THR A 195 -17.76 -37.18 78.10
CA THR A 195 -18.54 -36.00 78.53
C THR A 195 -17.99 -35.37 79.81
N GLU A 196 -16.93 -35.94 80.38
CA GLU A 196 -16.21 -35.34 81.50
C GLU A 196 -15.37 -34.12 81.05
N TRP A 197 -15.42 -33.03 81.82
CA TRP A 197 -14.79 -31.73 81.53
C TRP A 197 -13.67 -31.40 82.52
#